data_AF-A0A6S7BQI6-F1
#
_entry.id   AF-A0A6S7BQI6-F1
#
_cell.length_a   1.000
_cell.length_b   1.000
_cell.length_c   1.000
_cell.angle_alpha   90.00
_cell.angle_beta   90.00
_cell.angle_gamma   90.00
#
_symmetry.space_group_name_H-M   'P 1'
#
loop_
_entity.id
_entity.type
_entity.pdbx_description
1 polymer ?
#
loop_
_entity_poly.entity_id
_entity_poly.type
_entity_poly.pdbx_seq_one_letter_code
_entity_poly.pdbx_strand_id
1 'polypeptide(L)'
;MPATIPDNVAEALKVGAPAPAGLSADEKHAFDQLDYFYKHGLGYALEMANRPQTLYGIEDSPIGLAAWMLDHDASSQALIARVFDGQSEGLSRDDILDNVTLYWLTNTAISSARLYWENKLNFFAPKHVAIAAAVSVFPDEIYAAPQSWTEKAYPKLIHYNRLPKGGHFAAWEQPQAFSDEVRTSFRSLR
;
A
#
# COMPACT_ATOMS: atom_id res chain seq x y z
N MET A 1 -0.79 -4.08 -2.20
CA MET A 1 0.24 -4.99 -1.64
C MET A 1 -0.05 -6.49 -1.81
N PRO A 2 0.93 -7.29 -2.28
CA PRO A 2 0.75 -8.70 -2.66
C PRO A 2 0.97 -9.74 -1.55
N ALA A 3 1.04 -9.36 -0.26
CA ALA A 3 1.22 -10.31 0.85
C ALA A 3 2.34 -11.37 0.65
N THR A 4 3.58 -10.93 0.38
CA THR A 4 4.69 -11.83 0.02
C THR A 4 5.77 -11.98 1.08
N ILE A 5 5.66 -11.32 2.25
CA ILE A 5 6.76 -11.22 3.21
C ILE A 5 7.08 -12.59 3.85
N PRO A 6 8.31 -13.11 3.72
CA PRO A 6 8.72 -14.35 4.39
C PRO A 6 8.71 -14.23 5.92
N ASP A 7 8.45 -15.34 6.62
CA ASP A 7 8.32 -15.35 8.08
C ASP A 7 9.57 -14.81 8.81
N ASN A 8 10.77 -15.21 8.40
CA ASN A 8 12.02 -14.74 9.01
C ASN A 8 12.23 -13.22 8.84
N VAL A 9 11.73 -12.63 7.75
CA VAL A 9 11.76 -11.18 7.53
C VAL A 9 10.70 -10.51 8.41
N ALA A 10 9.50 -11.05 8.46
CA ALA A 10 8.42 -10.52 9.30
C ALA A 10 8.78 -10.55 10.80
N GLU A 11 9.41 -11.62 11.27
CA GLU A 11 9.90 -11.76 12.64
C GLU A 11 10.98 -10.71 12.96
N ALA A 12 11.94 -10.52 12.06
CA ALA A 12 12.99 -9.52 12.24
C ALA A 12 12.41 -8.10 12.34
N LEU A 13 11.50 -7.74 11.42
CA LEU A 13 10.83 -6.44 11.41
C LEU A 13 10.01 -6.19 12.68
N LYS A 14 9.28 -7.21 13.16
CA LYS A 14 8.43 -7.11 14.35
C LYS A 14 9.20 -6.71 15.62
N VAL A 15 10.46 -7.15 15.74
CA VAL A 15 11.30 -6.87 16.91
C VAL A 15 12.37 -5.81 16.64
N GLY A 16 12.36 -5.19 15.46
CA GLY A 16 13.38 -4.22 15.06
C GLY A 16 14.79 -4.80 14.95
N ALA A 17 14.90 -6.10 14.64
CA ALA A 17 16.18 -6.76 14.42
C ALA A 17 16.80 -6.36 13.05
N PRO A 18 18.12 -6.51 12.88
CA PRO A 18 18.75 -6.35 11.57
C PRO A 18 18.15 -7.27 10.51
N ALA A 19 18.30 -6.86 9.25
CA ALA A 19 17.96 -7.69 8.09
C ALA A 19 18.58 -9.09 8.22
N PRO A 20 17.82 -10.18 7.98
CA PRO A 20 18.36 -11.52 7.92
C PRO A 20 19.56 -11.62 6.97
N ALA A 21 20.53 -12.47 7.31
CA ALA A 21 21.67 -12.72 6.43
C ALA A 21 21.22 -13.38 5.12
N GLY A 22 21.92 -13.08 4.02
CA GLY A 22 21.69 -13.73 2.72
C GLY A 22 20.56 -13.14 1.87
N LEU A 23 19.95 -12.02 2.27
CA LEU A 23 19.05 -11.27 1.39
C LEU A 23 19.81 -10.75 0.17
N SER A 24 19.25 -10.94 -1.02
CA SER A 24 19.70 -10.26 -2.23
C SER A 24 19.49 -8.74 -2.14
N ALA A 25 20.08 -7.97 -3.06
CA ALA A 25 19.90 -6.52 -3.08
C ALA A 25 18.42 -6.09 -3.18
N ASP A 26 17.63 -6.83 -3.96
CA ASP A 26 16.21 -6.58 -4.14
C ASP A 26 15.41 -6.86 -2.85
N GLU A 27 15.70 -7.98 -2.19
CA GLU A 27 15.07 -8.34 -0.92
C GLU A 27 15.50 -7.42 0.23
N LYS A 28 16.75 -6.96 0.22
CA LYS A 28 17.26 -5.99 1.17
C LYS A 28 16.58 -4.63 0.99
N HIS A 29 16.35 -4.20 -0.24
CA HIS A 29 15.60 -2.98 -0.53
C HIS A 29 14.17 -3.06 0.02
N ALA A 30 13.45 -4.15 -0.28
CA ALA A 30 12.11 -4.37 0.28
C ALA A 30 12.11 -4.43 1.81
N PHE A 31 13.10 -5.08 2.42
CA PHE A 31 13.28 -5.08 3.88
C PHE A 31 13.40 -3.65 4.43
N ASP A 32 14.23 -2.80 3.82
CA ASP A 32 14.47 -1.44 4.29
C ASP A 32 13.22 -0.56 4.16
N GLN A 33 12.45 -0.73 3.07
CA GLN A 33 11.14 -0.06 2.91
C GLN A 33 10.16 -0.48 4.01
N LEU A 34 10.09 -1.78 4.29
CA LEU A 34 9.23 -2.31 5.35
C LEU A 34 9.68 -1.85 6.73
N ASP A 35 10.97 -1.87 7.04
CA ASP A 35 11.53 -1.41 8.32
C ASP A 35 11.18 0.07 8.57
N TYR A 36 11.32 0.90 7.54
CA TYR A 36 10.89 2.29 7.59
C TYR A 36 9.38 2.40 7.86
N PHE A 37 8.56 1.66 7.11
CA PHE A 37 7.11 1.68 7.27
C PHE A 37 6.65 1.21 8.67
N TYR A 38 7.23 0.14 9.20
CA TYR A 38 6.90 -0.35 10.55
C TYR A 38 7.27 0.67 11.65
N LYS A 39 8.33 1.46 11.44
CA LYS A 39 8.77 2.49 12.39
C LYS A 39 8.00 3.80 12.29
N HIS A 40 7.55 4.16 11.09
CA HIS A 40 7.05 5.51 10.81
C HIS A 40 5.65 5.57 10.19
N GLY A 41 5.19 4.54 9.49
CA GLY A 41 3.94 4.55 8.70
C GLY A 41 2.72 3.89 9.35
N LEU A 42 2.86 3.19 10.48
CA LEU A 42 1.75 2.43 11.07
C LEU A 42 0.80 3.23 11.98
N GLY A 43 1.08 4.51 12.24
CA GLY A 43 0.33 5.32 13.22
C GLY A 43 -1.18 5.33 12.96
N TYR A 44 -1.58 5.62 11.72
CA TYR A 44 -2.99 5.68 11.31
C TYR A 44 -3.70 4.32 11.53
N ALA A 45 -3.07 3.23 11.10
CA ALA A 45 -3.62 1.88 11.20
C ALA A 45 -3.76 1.42 12.66
N LEU A 46 -2.80 1.76 13.52
CA LEU A 46 -2.84 1.44 14.94
C LEU A 46 -3.98 2.16 15.67
N GLU A 47 -4.18 3.46 15.40
CA GLU A 47 -5.28 4.22 16.00
C GLU A 47 -6.64 3.68 15.53
N MET A 48 -6.82 3.46 14.23
CA MET A 48 -8.05 2.88 13.67
C MET A 48 -8.31 1.44 14.14
N ALA A 49 -7.27 0.64 14.37
CA ALA A 49 -7.42 -0.73 14.86
C ALA A 49 -7.79 -0.79 16.36
N ASN A 50 -7.37 0.19 17.16
CA ASN A 50 -7.50 0.15 18.63
C ASN A 50 -8.60 1.06 19.19
N ARG A 51 -8.94 2.15 18.51
CA ARG A 51 -9.85 3.20 19.00
C ARG A 51 -10.55 3.96 17.85
N PRO A 52 -11.09 3.30 16.80
CA PRO A 52 -11.60 3.99 15.61
C PRO A 52 -12.67 5.04 15.95
N GLN A 53 -13.49 4.79 16.98
CA GLN A 53 -14.55 5.69 17.39
C GLN A 53 -14.05 7.02 18.00
N THR A 54 -12.83 7.04 18.54
CA THR A 54 -12.24 8.23 19.19
C THR A 54 -11.83 9.28 18.16
N LEU A 55 -11.66 8.88 16.90
CA LEU A 55 -11.25 9.75 15.80
C LEU A 55 -12.31 10.78 15.38
N TYR A 56 -13.44 10.95 16.08
CA TYR A 56 -14.53 11.86 15.69
C TYR A 56 -14.09 13.28 15.31
N GLY A 57 -12.96 13.77 15.83
CA GLY A 57 -12.40 15.06 15.43
C GLY A 57 -12.12 15.18 13.92
N ILE A 58 -11.90 14.08 13.20
CA ILE A 58 -11.73 14.11 11.74
C ILE A 58 -13.07 14.20 10.99
N GLU A 59 -14.20 13.85 11.61
CA GLU A 59 -15.54 14.08 11.02
C GLU A 59 -16.09 15.47 11.34
N ASP A 60 -15.55 16.15 12.35
CA ASP A 60 -15.97 17.52 12.72
C ASP A 60 -15.11 18.61 12.04
N SER A 61 -14.03 18.22 11.34
CA SER A 61 -13.11 19.15 10.70
C SER A 61 -12.72 18.66 9.29
N PRO A 62 -13.13 19.36 8.21
CA PRO A 62 -12.75 18.96 6.86
C PRO A 62 -11.24 19.08 6.63
N ILE A 63 -10.56 19.99 7.33
CA ILE A 63 -9.09 20.09 7.31
C ILE A 63 -8.47 18.91 8.06
N GLY A 64 -9.08 18.49 9.18
CA GLY A 64 -8.65 17.31 9.93
C GLY A 64 -8.79 16.03 9.10
N LEU A 65 -9.91 15.85 8.41
CA LEU A 65 -10.12 14.74 7.48
C LEU A 65 -9.10 14.76 6.35
N ALA A 66 -8.92 15.90 5.69
CA ALA A 66 -7.95 16.04 4.61
C ALA A 66 -6.55 15.67 5.10
N ALA A 67 -6.07 16.26 6.22
CA ALA A 67 -4.76 15.94 6.76
C ALA A 67 -4.59 14.45 7.06
N TRP A 68 -5.61 13.81 7.64
CA TRP A 68 -5.59 12.37 7.93
C TRP A 68 -5.51 11.50 6.68
N MET A 69 -6.21 11.87 5.60
CA MET A 69 -6.22 11.12 4.35
C MET A 69 -4.97 11.34 3.50
N LEU A 70 -4.39 12.55 3.52
CA LEU A 70 -3.20 12.90 2.74
C LEU A 70 -1.93 12.24 3.30
N ASP A 71 -1.89 11.98 4.61
CA ASP A 71 -0.76 11.35 5.32
C ASP A 71 -0.93 9.82 5.46
N HIS A 72 -1.27 9.14 4.36
CA HIS A 72 -1.45 7.68 4.34
C HIS A 72 -0.12 6.92 4.50
N ASP A 73 0.86 7.28 3.67
CA ASP A 73 2.25 6.80 3.72
C ASP A 73 3.18 7.85 3.11
N ALA A 74 4.47 7.76 3.44
CA ALA A 74 5.45 8.79 3.08
C ALA A 74 5.57 9.02 1.56
N SER A 75 5.49 7.95 0.75
CA SER A 75 5.64 8.03 -0.70
C SER A 75 4.40 8.67 -1.33
N SER A 76 3.21 8.22 -0.95
CA SER A 76 1.96 8.81 -1.42
C SER A 76 1.80 10.26 -0.96
N GLN A 77 2.16 10.59 0.29
CA GLN A 77 2.13 11.97 0.81
C GLN A 77 3.09 12.87 0.02
N ALA A 78 4.30 12.39 -0.30
CA ALA A 78 5.25 13.13 -1.13
C ALA A 78 4.76 13.34 -2.57
N LEU A 79 4.11 12.33 -3.18
CA LEU A 79 3.50 12.46 -4.50
C LEU A 79 2.39 13.52 -4.49
N ILE A 80 1.49 13.43 -3.51
CA ILE A 80 0.39 14.37 -3.33
C ILE A 80 0.91 15.79 -3.14
N ALA A 81 1.93 16.00 -2.30
CA ALA A 81 2.55 17.32 -2.12
C ALA A 81 3.04 17.90 -3.45
N ARG A 82 3.71 17.11 -4.30
CA ARG A 82 4.17 17.56 -5.63
C ARG A 82 3.01 17.91 -6.56
N VAL A 83 1.88 17.21 -6.49
CA VAL A 83 0.65 17.56 -7.23
C VAL A 83 0.13 18.94 -6.80
N PHE A 84 0.12 19.23 -5.49
CA PHE A 84 -0.30 20.53 -4.98
C PHE A 84 0.68 21.67 -5.32
N ASP A 85 1.97 21.35 -5.47
CA ASP A 85 3.00 22.26 -5.99
C ASP A 85 2.93 22.47 -7.52
N GLY A 86 1.97 21.82 -8.20
CA GLY A 86 1.73 21.97 -9.63
C GLY A 86 2.54 21.05 -10.54
N GLN A 87 3.20 20.03 -9.99
CA GLN A 87 3.89 19.01 -10.77
C GLN A 87 2.90 17.97 -11.34
N SER A 88 3.26 17.34 -12.45
CA SER A 88 2.44 16.31 -13.08
C SER A 88 2.86 14.92 -12.60
N GLU A 89 2.00 14.28 -11.79
CA GLU A 89 2.24 12.95 -11.22
C GLU A 89 1.22 11.88 -11.66
N GLY A 90 0.33 12.23 -12.58
CA GLY A 90 -0.80 11.39 -12.99
C GLY A 90 -2.09 11.68 -12.21
N LEU A 91 -2.02 12.53 -11.19
CA LEU A 91 -3.15 13.06 -10.44
C LEU A 91 -3.22 14.59 -10.56
N SER A 92 -4.42 15.13 -10.47
CA SER A 92 -4.69 16.55 -10.27
C SER A 92 -5.06 16.84 -8.81
N ARG A 93 -5.09 18.13 -8.45
CA ARG A 93 -5.58 18.56 -7.14
C ARG A 93 -7.05 18.20 -6.94
N ASP A 94 -7.85 18.29 -8.00
CA ASP A 94 -9.27 17.98 -7.95
C ASP A 94 -9.50 16.49 -7.71
N ASP A 95 -8.71 15.60 -8.35
CA ASP A 95 -8.79 14.16 -8.08
C ASP A 95 -8.63 13.87 -6.58
N ILE A 96 -7.66 14.52 -5.93
CA ILE A 96 -7.36 14.31 -4.50
C ILE A 96 -8.46 14.88 -3.61
N LEU A 97 -8.94 16.08 -3.93
CA LEU A 97 -10.03 16.72 -3.20
C LEU A 97 -11.37 15.99 -3.39
N ASP A 98 -11.61 15.37 -4.53
CA ASP A 98 -12.79 14.54 -4.78
C ASP A 98 -12.81 13.32 -3.86
N ASN A 99 -11.66 12.65 -3.66
CA ASN A 99 -11.56 11.55 -2.71
C ASN A 99 -11.83 11.99 -1.27
N VAL A 100 -11.26 13.12 -0.83
CA VAL A 100 -11.53 13.69 0.51
C VAL A 100 -13.02 14.09 0.65
N THR A 101 -13.58 14.72 -0.39
CA THR A 101 -14.97 15.17 -0.42
C THR A 101 -15.94 14.00 -0.35
N LEU A 102 -15.62 12.86 -0.99
CA LEU A 102 -16.39 11.64 -0.87
C LEU A 102 -16.52 11.19 0.60
N TYR A 103 -15.41 11.11 1.33
CA TYR A 103 -15.42 10.73 2.75
C TYR A 103 -16.15 11.76 3.62
N TRP A 104 -15.96 13.05 3.32
CA TRP A 104 -16.61 14.14 4.05
C TRP A 104 -18.13 14.10 3.90
N LEU A 105 -18.63 14.11 2.66
CA LEU A 105 -20.06 14.21 2.36
C LEU A 105 -20.85 12.96 2.74
N THR A 106 -20.18 11.81 2.80
CA THR A 106 -20.81 10.55 3.23
C THR A 106 -20.66 10.30 4.74
N ASN A 107 -19.86 11.11 5.44
CA ASN A 107 -19.53 10.94 6.86
C ASN A 107 -19.06 9.50 7.16
N THR A 108 -18.09 9.03 6.37
CA THR A 108 -17.58 7.65 6.45
C THR A 108 -16.13 7.53 6.92
N ALA A 109 -15.54 8.60 7.47
CA ALA A 109 -14.18 8.51 7.98
C ALA A 109 -14.11 7.53 9.17
N ILE A 110 -15.09 7.56 10.08
CA ILE A 110 -15.12 6.67 11.24
C ILE A 110 -15.63 5.28 10.88
N SER A 111 -16.63 5.18 10.00
CA SER A 111 -17.15 3.87 9.59
C SER A 111 -16.13 3.09 8.78
N SER A 112 -15.32 3.74 7.94
CA SER A 112 -14.20 3.10 7.23
C SER A 112 -13.08 2.66 8.17
N ALA A 113 -12.73 3.47 9.18
CA ALA A 113 -11.73 3.12 10.20
C ALA A 113 -12.08 1.82 10.95
N ARG A 114 -13.36 1.51 11.16
CA ARG A 114 -13.79 0.25 11.81
C ARG A 114 -13.36 -0.99 11.05
N LEU A 115 -13.04 -0.92 9.75
CA LEU A 115 -12.46 -2.06 9.03
C LEU A 115 -11.10 -2.48 9.61
N TYR A 116 -10.31 -1.54 10.13
CA TYR A 116 -9.05 -1.85 10.82
C TYR A 116 -9.30 -2.50 12.19
N TRP A 117 -10.37 -2.08 12.87
CA TRP A 117 -10.80 -2.73 14.11
C TRP A 117 -11.25 -4.17 13.85
N GLU A 118 -12.01 -4.44 12.79
CA GLU A 118 -12.52 -5.78 12.48
C GLU A 118 -11.44 -6.71 11.90
N ASN A 119 -10.52 -6.19 11.09
CA ASN A 119 -9.50 -7.02 10.44
C ASN A 119 -8.40 -7.44 11.42
N LYS A 120 -8.39 -8.72 11.80
CA LYS A 120 -7.35 -9.33 12.65
C LYS A 120 -6.29 -10.11 11.87
N LEU A 121 -6.34 -10.08 10.54
CA LEU A 121 -5.42 -10.81 9.68
C LEU A 121 -4.11 -10.04 9.48
N ASN A 122 -3.00 -10.76 9.38
CA ASN A 122 -1.73 -10.17 9.01
C ASN A 122 -1.78 -9.70 7.55
N PHE A 123 -1.58 -8.40 7.29
CA PHE A 123 -1.67 -7.81 5.95
C PHE A 123 -0.62 -8.33 4.96
N PHE A 124 0.56 -8.67 5.45
CA PHE A 124 1.72 -8.91 4.60
C PHE A 124 2.13 -10.37 4.47
N ALA A 125 1.65 -11.23 5.35
CA ALA A 125 2.00 -12.65 5.34
C ALA A 125 1.38 -13.39 4.14
N PRO A 126 2.13 -14.27 3.46
CA PRO A 126 1.64 -15.17 2.42
C PRO A 126 0.31 -15.84 2.75
N LYS A 127 -0.58 -15.87 1.77
CA LYS A 127 -1.94 -16.43 1.90
C LYS A 127 -2.11 -17.81 1.28
N HIS A 128 -1.02 -18.42 0.80
CA HIS A 128 -1.00 -19.74 0.14
C HIS A 128 -2.09 -19.89 -0.94
N VAL A 129 -2.24 -18.85 -1.76
CA VAL A 129 -3.23 -18.83 -2.85
C VAL A 129 -2.86 -19.89 -3.88
N ALA A 130 -3.74 -20.88 -4.07
CA ALA A 130 -3.50 -22.04 -4.95
C ALA A 130 -4.07 -21.90 -6.37
N ILE A 131 -4.65 -20.74 -6.69
CA ILE A 131 -5.14 -20.37 -8.03
C ILE A 131 -4.10 -19.54 -8.78
N ALA A 132 -4.28 -19.35 -10.09
CA ALA A 132 -3.42 -18.49 -10.89
C ALA A 132 -3.41 -17.06 -10.31
N ALA A 133 -2.22 -16.51 -10.12
CA ALA A 133 -2.02 -15.18 -9.54
C ALA A 133 -1.06 -14.36 -10.41
N ALA A 134 -1.24 -13.05 -10.42
CA ALA A 134 -0.37 -12.10 -11.09
C ALA A 134 0.02 -10.99 -10.13
N VAL A 135 1.25 -10.49 -10.23
CA VAL A 135 1.77 -9.42 -9.38
C VAL A 135 2.48 -8.37 -10.22
N SER A 136 2.00 -7.13 -10.11
CA SER A 136 2.60 -5.94 -10.72
C SER A 136 3.19 -5.08 -9.61
N VAL A 137 4.49 -4.81 -9.69
CA VAL A 137 5.25 -4.12 -8.65
C VAL A 137 5.47 -2.67 -9.06
N PHE A 138 4.91 -1.76 -8.26
CA PHE A 138 5.07 -0.32 -8.38
C PHE A 138 6.17 0.14 -7.42
N PRO A 139 7.12 0.99 -7.85
CA PRO A 139 8.33 1.28 -7.09
C PRO A 139 8.06 2.02 -5.77
N ASP A 140 7.04 2.87 -5.75
CA ASP A 140 6.70 3.74 -4.60
C ASP A 140 5.57 3.15 -3.73
N GLU A 141 5.24 1.87 -3.90
CA GLU A 141 4.37 1.13 -2.95
C GLU A 141 5.08 1.00 -1.59
N ILE A 142 4.33 0.69 -0.52
CA ILE A 142 4.86 0.48 0.84
C ILE A 142 6.10 -0.42 0.84
N TYR A 143 6.14 -1.41 -0.05
CA TYR A 143 7.36 -2.11 -0.42
C TYR A 143 7.27 -2.64 -1.86
N ALA A 144 8.38 -2.57 -2.58
CA ALA A 144 8.53 -3.16 -3.90
C ALA A 144 8.78 -4.66 -3.77
N ALA A 145 7.72 -5.47 -3.88
CA ALA A 145 7.76 -6.91 -3.65
C ALA A 145 8.83 -7.62 -4.52
N PRO A 146 9.85 -8.24 -3.89
CA PRO A 146 10.88 -8.99 -4.61
C PRO A 146 10.29 -10.17 -5.38
N GLN A 147 10.87 -10.47 -6.55
CA GLN A 147 10.40 -11.59 -7.36
C GLN A 147 10.54 -12.92 -6.59
N SER A 148 11.66 -13.11 -5.90
CA SER A 148 11.95 -14.31 -5.09
C SER A 148 10.92 -14.55 -3.98
N TRP A 149 10.44 -13.49 -3.34
CA TRP A 149 9.40 -13.57 -2.31
C TRP A 149 8.04 -13.86 -2.95
N THR A 150 7.76 -13.22 -4.09
CA THR A 150 6.50 -13.37 -4.81
C THR A 150 6.31 -14.78 -5.36
N GLU A 151 7.34 -15.37 -5.97
CA GLU A 151 7.30 -16.75 -6.47
C GLU A 151 7.07 -17.78 -5.36
N LYS A 152 7.66 -17.55 -4.17
CA LYS A 152 7.41 -18.40 -2.99
C LYS A 152 5.99 -18.25 -2.45
N ALA A 153 5.46 -17.04 -2.43
CA ALA A 153 4.11 -16.76 -1.91
C ALA A 153 3.00 -17.25 -2.87
N TYR A 154 3.27 -17.28 -4.17
CA TYR A 154 2.33 -17.64 -5.23
C TYR A 154 2.86 -18.76 -6.13
N PRO A 155 2.63 -20.04 -5.78
CA PRO A 155 3.13 -21.18 -6.56
C PRO A 155 2.60 -21.26 -8.00
N LYS A 156 1.51 -20.54 -8.32
CA LYS A 156 0.94 -20.41 -9.67
C LYS A 156 0.99 -18.97 -10.15
N LEU A 157 2.15 -18.32 -10.01
CA LEU A 157 2.41 -16.98 -10.53
C LEU A 157 2.46 -17.02 -12.07
N ILE A 158 1.46 -16.44 -12.73
CA ILE A 158 1.33 -16.41 -14.19
C ILE A 158 1.88 -15.14 -14.83
N HIS A 159 2.09 -14.09 -14.03
CA HIS A 159 2.67 -12.83 -14.47
C HIS A 159 3.35 -12.14 -13.29
N TYR A 160 4.57 -11.66 -13.52
CA TYR A 160 5.31 -10.79 -12.62
C TYR A 160 5.94 -9.68 -13.45
N ASN A 161 5.75 -8.44 -13.05
CA ASN A 161 6.40 -7.31 -13.70
C ASN A 161 6.72 -6.20 -12.71
N ARG A 162 7.80 -5.45 -13.01
CA ARG A 162 8.19 -4.24 -12.29
C ARG A 162 7.98 -3.04 -13.18
N LEU A 163 7.24 -2.07 -12.68
CA LEU A 163 6.92 -0.84 -13.39
C LEU A 163 7.92 0.27 -13.02
N PRO A 164 8.19 1.22 -13.93
CA PRO A 164 9.14 2.30 -13.68
C PRO A 164 8.58 3.44 -12.81
N LYS A 165 7.26 3.50 -12.60
CA LYS A 165 6.58 4.59 -11.88
C LYS A 165 5.28 4.11 -11.22
N GLY A 166 4.90 4.78 -10.13
CA GLY A 166 3.65 4.63 -9.39
C GLY A 166 3.88 4.04 -8.01
N GLY A 167 2.89 4.16 -7.15
CA GLY A 167 2.93 3.70 -5.76
C GLY A 167 1.68 2.97 -5.30
N HIS A 168 1.25 3.26 -4.07
CA HIS A 168 0.16 2.56 -3.40
C HIS A 168 -1.18 2.64 -4.16
N PHE A 169 -1.48 3.79 -4.76
CA PHE A 169 -2.72 4.02 -5.49
C PHE A 169 -2.53 3.79 -6.99
N ALA A 170 -1.92 2.66 -7.38
CA ALA A 170 -1.50 2.34 -8.75
C ALA A 170 -2.54 2.63 -9.85
N ALA A 171 -3.81 2.25 -9.64
CA ALA A 171 -4.88 2.48 -10.61
C ALA A 171 -5.27 3.96 -10.76
N TRP A 172 -5.08 4.74 -9.70
CA TRP A 172 -5.36 6.17 -9.66
C TRP A 172 -4.19 6.98 -10.22
N GLU A 173 -2.97 6.66 -9.79
CA GLU A 173 -1.74 7.35 -10.21
C GLU A 173 -1.33 7.02 -11.65
N GLN A 174 -1.44 5.75 -12.06
CA GLN A 174 -0.93 5.23 -13.34
C GLN A 174 -1.99 4.37 -14.06
N PRO A 175 -3.16 4.94 -14.41
CA PRO A 175 -4.33 4.17 -14.88
C PRO A 175 -4.07 3.33 -16.14
N GLN A 176 -3.28 3.87 -17.09
CA GLN A 176 -2.93 3.14 -18.31
C GLN A 176 -2.02 1.95 -18.02
N ALA A 177 -0.96 2.15 -17.22
CA ALA A 177 -0.02 1.11 -16.85
C ALA A 177 -0.71 0.00 -16.05
N PHE A 178 -1.56 0.37 -15.07
CA PHE A 178 -2.38 -0.58 -14.33
C PHE A 178 -3.30 -1.38 -15.27
N SER A 179 -3.99 -0.72 -16.21
CA SER A 179 -4.90 -1.39 -17.14
C SER A 179 -4.18 -2.38 -18.06
N ASP A 180 -2.97 -2.04 -18.52
CA ASP A 180 -2.17 -2.90 -19.39
C ASP A 180 -1.60 -4.11 -18.65
N GLU A 181 -1.22 -3.94 -17.39
CA GLU A 181 -0.83 -5.04 -16.50
C GLU A 181 -1.98 -6.01 -16.24
N VAL A 182 -3.19 -5.50 -15.99
CA VAL A 182 -4.40 -6.34 -15.87
C VAL A 182 -4.65 -7.10 -17.17
N ARG A 183 -4.62 -6.43 -18.33
CA ARG A 183 -4.83 -7.08 -19.63
C ARG A 183 -3.78 -8.15 -19.92
N THR A 184 -2.52 -7.89 -19.59
CA THR A 184 -1.42 -8.84 -19.79
C THR A 184 -1.58 -10.05 -18.88
N SER A 185 -1.87 -9.82 -17.59
CA SER A 185 -2.10 -10.87 -16.59
C SER A 185 -3.20 -11.84 -17.01
N PHE A 186 -4.30 -11.35 -17.59
CA PHE A 186 -5.40 -12.21 -18.03
C PHE A 186 -5.25 -12.75 -19.45
N ARG A 187 -4.22 -12.37 -20.21
CA ARG A 187 -4.08 -12.76 -21.63
C ARG A 187 -3.97 -14.27 -21.81
N SER A 188 -3.28 -14.96 -20.91
CA SER A 188 -3.10 -16.42 -20.96
C SER A 188 -4.31 -17.21 -20.43
N LEU A 189 -5.34 -16.53 -19.91
CA LEU A 189 -6.52 -17.14 -19.29
C LEU A 189 -7.80 -16.95 -20.11
N ARG A 190 -7.70 -16.35 -21.30
CA ARG A 190 -8.81 -16.06 -22.21
C ARG A 190 -8.85 -17.05 -23.37
#